data_AF-A0A0Q5LY06-F1
#
_entry.id   AF-A0A0Q5LY06-F1
#
_cell.length_a   1.000
_cell.length_b   1.000
_cell.length_c   1.000
_cell.angle_alpha   90.00
_cell.angle_beta   90.00
_cell.angle_gamma   90.00
#
_symmetry.space_group_name_H-M   'P 1'
#
loop_
_entity.id
_entity.type
_entity.pdbx_description
1 polymer ?
#
loop_
_entity_poly.entity_id
_entity_poly.type
_entity_poly.pdbx_seq_one_letter_code
_entity_poly.pdbx_strand_id
1 'polypeptide(L)'
;MHTTAIQRLRKEMMRRMNDGWHLDGDISSEEMRMRHLVTPPAWRLLIEFLNPVAWLLGPTYPTVYRRMHVRVDEGGRLHRRTTGKIPPDWPQSHSWEAPDGPVDP
;
A
#
# COMPACT_ATOMS: atom_id res chain seq x y z
N MET A 1 -19.23 -11.18 20.79
CA MET A 1 -18.28 -10.04 20.86
C MET A 1 -17.50 -9.91 19.54
N HIS A 2 -18.16 -9.71 18.39
CA HIS A 2 -17.49 -9.60 17.06
C HIS A 2 -17.41 -8.16 16.52
N THR A 3 -18.02 -7.20 17.21
CA THR A 3 -18.15 -5.82 16.75
C THR A 3 -16.82 -5.05 16.79
N THR A 4 -15.87 -5.46 17.63
CA THR A 4 -14.61 -4.74 17.88
C THR A 4 -13.54 -4.96 16.80
N ALA A 5 -13.41 -6.17 16.27
CA ALA A 5 -12.37 -6.51 15.29
C ALA A 5 -12.58 -5.78 13.96
N ILE A 6 -13.79 -5.85 13.40
CA ILE A 6 -14.12 -5.21 12.14
C ILE A 6 -14.09 -3.67 12.24
N GLN A 7 -14.44 -3.10 13.40
CA GLN A 7 -14.31 -1.67 13.65
C GLN A 7 -12.85 -1.22 13.66
N ARG A 8 -11.95 -2.00 14.28
CA ARG A 8 -10.51 -1.75 14.28
C ARG A 8 -9.92 -1.85 12.87
N LEU A 9 -10.29 -2.90 12.12
CA LEU A 9 -9.90 -3.03 10.71
C LEU A 9 -10.37 -1.84 9.88
N ARG A 10 -11.62 -1.39 10.06
CA ARG A 10 -12.15 -0.20 9.37
C ARG A 10 -11.42 1.09 9.75
N LYS A 11 -11.02 1.25 11.03
CA LYS A 11 -10.22 2.41 11.46
C LYS A 11 -8.85 2.42 10.78
N GLU A 12 -8.15 1.29 10.76
CA GLU A 12 -6.87 1.17 10.08
C GLU A 12 -7.03 1.33 8.55
N MET A 13 -8.11 0.78 7.98
CA MET A 13 -8.43 0.94 6.57
C MET A 13 -8.55 2.42 6.20
N MET A 14 -9.36 3.18 6.95
CA MET A 14 -9.54 4.61 6.70
C MET A 14 -8.23 5.40 6.83
N ARG A 15 -7.42 5.08 7.84
CA ARG A 15 -6.08 5.68 8.00
C ARG A 15 -5.20 5.41 6.79
N ARG A 16 -5.14 4.16 6.34
CA ARG A 16 -4.29 3.75 5.21
C ARG A 16 -4.80 4.28 3.88
N MET A 17 -6.11 4.43 3.72
CA MET A 17 -6.70 5.09 2.57
C MET A 17 -6.27 6.56 2.47
N ASN A 18 -6.19 7.26 3.60
CA ASN A 18 -5.62 8.62 3.62
C ASN A 18 -4.13 8.64 3.26
N ASP A 19 -3.38 7.59 3.57
CA ASP A 19 -1.97 7.41 3.19
C ASP A 19 -1.80 6.91 1.72
N GLY A 20 -2.87 6.80 0.94
CA GLY A 20 -2.84 6.38 -0.46
C GLY A 20 -2.85 4.86 -0.68
N TRP A 21 -3.21 4.06 0.33
CA TRP A 21 -3.48 2.64 0.16
C TRP A 21 -4.93 2.42 -0.28
N HIS A 22 -5.15 1.43 -1.13
CA HIS A 22 -6.48 1.06 -1.61
C HIS A 22 -6.79 -0.36 -1.19
N LEU A 23 -8.06 -0.68 -0.94
CA LEU A 23 -8.47 -2.06 -0.72
C LEU A 23 -8.14 -2.93 -1.93
N ASP A 24 -7.63 -4.13 -1.65
CA ASP A 24 -7.34 -5.17 -2.62
C ASP A 24 -8.29 -6.36 -2.38
N GLY A 25 -9.56 -6.15 -2.74
CA GLY A 25 -10.67 -7.09 -2.50
C GLY A 25 -11.53 -6.71 -1.29
N ASP A 26 -12.38 -7.67 -0.87
CA ASP A 26 -13.33 -7.47 0.22
C ASP A 26 -12.68 -7.56 1.60
N ILE A 27 -13.30 -6.88 2.57
CA ILE A 27 -12.93 -6.94 3.99
C ILE A 27 -13.57 -8.17 4.64
N SER A 28 -12.78 -8.95 5.38
CA SER A 28 -13.27 -10.01 6.25
C SER A 28 -13.46 -9.48 7.68
N SER A 29 -14.08 -10.27 8.55
CA SER A 29 -14.23 -9.95 9.97
C SER A 29 -12.89 -9.81 10.71
N GLU A 30 -11.83 -10.44 10.20
CA GLU A 30 -10.54 -10.59 10.88
C GLU A 30 -9.34 -10.17 10.03
N GLU A 31 -9.52 -9.97 8.72
CA GLU A 31 -8.43 -9.56 7.85
C GLU A 31 -8.87 -8.64 6.72
N MET A 32 -7.90 -7.85 6.23
CA MET A 32 -8.04 -7.06 5.03
C MET A 32 -6.73 -7.01 4.26
N ARG A 33 -6.85 -6.84 2.94
CA ARG A 33 -5.71 -6.64 2.05
C ARG A 33 -5.80 -5.26 1.43
N MET A 34 -4.66 -4.61 1.35
CA MET A 34 -4.53 -3.29 0.75
C MET A 34 -3.36 -3.30 -0.21
N ARG A 35 -3.43 -2.43 -1.22
CA ARG A 35 -2.38 -2.21 -2.20
C ARG A 35 -2.08 -0.72 -2.32
N HIS A 36 -0.82 -0.38 -2.51
CA HIS A 36 -0.38 0.98 -2.76
C HIS A 36 0.42 1.00 -4.06
N LEU A 37 0.03 1.89 -4.97
CA LEU A 37 0.79 2.14 -6.18
C LEU A 37 2.02 2.94 -5.80
N VAL A 38 3.19 2.39 -6.12
CA VAL A 38 4.46 3.07 -5.90
C VAL A 38 4.67 4.04 -7.05
N THR A 39 4.73 5.33 -6.74
CA THR A 39 4.99 6.35 -7.75
C THR A 39 6.45 6.31 -8.17
N PRO A 40 6.77 6.38 -9.48
CA PRO A 40 8.13 6.51 -9.94
C PRO A 40 8.76 7.83 -9.44
N PRO A 41 10.09 7.87 -9.25
CA PRO A 41 10.77 9.10 -8.88
C PRO A 41 10.65 10.15 -10.00
N ALA A 42 10.70 11.44 -9.63
CA ALA A 42 10.45 12.55 -10.54
C ALA A 42 11.36 12.54 -11.80
N TRP A 43 12.62 12.13 -11.66
CA TRP A 43 13.54 12.02 -12.80
C TRP A 43 13.04 11.01 -13.84
N ARG A 44 12.36 9.93 -13.44
CA ARG A 44 11.83 8.93 -14.37
C ARG A 44 10.64 9.49 -15.15
N LEU A 45 9.80 10.30 -14.51
CA LEU A 45 8.72 11.03 -15.18
C LEU A 45 9.26 12.01 -16.22
N LEU A 46 10.37 12.70 -15.91
CA LEU A 46 11.04 13.59 -16.87
C LEU A 46 11.55 12.83 -18.10
N ILE A 47 12.11 11.62 -17.92
CA ILE A 47 12.54 10.78 -19.04
C ILE A 47 11.36 10.39 -19.93
N GLU A 48 10.20 10.00 -19.36
CA GLU A 48 9.01 9.72 -20.17
C GLU A 48 8.56 10.95 -20.96
N PHE A 49 8.62 12.13 -20.34
CA PHE A 49 8.27 13.36 -21.03
C PHE A 49 9.20 13.65 -22.21
N LEU A 50 10.49 13.33 -22.12
CA LEU A 50 11.45 13.52 -23.22
C LEU A 50 11.50 12.37 -24.22
N ASN A 51 10.84 11.24 -23.94
CA ASN A 51 10.90 10.04 -24.76
C ASN A 51 9.72 9.96 -25.74
N PRO A 52 9.93 10.21 -27.05
CA PRO A 52 8.85 10.15 -28.04
C PRO A 52 8.22 8.75 -28.17
N VAL A 53 8.94 7.68 -27.81
CA VAL A 53 8.38 6.32 -27.79
C VAL A 53 7.30 6.19 -26.70
N ALA A 54 7.51 6.82 -25.54
CA ALA A 54 6.55 6.80 -24.44
C ALA A 54 5.24 7.51 -24.81
N TRP A 55 5.30 8.50 -25.70
CA TRP A 55 4.10 9.21 -26.17
C TRP A 55 3.24 8.34 -27.08
N LEU A 56 3.86 7.40 -27.82
CA LEU A 56 3.18 6.48 -28.72
C LEU A 56 2.71 5.20 -28.02
N LEU A 57 3.51 4.66 -27.10
CA LEU A 57 3.30 3.34 -26.49
C LEU A 57 2.87 3.40 -25.02
N GLY A 58 2.82 4.59 -24.42
CA GLY A 58 2.57 4.79 -23.00
C GLY A 58 3.83 4.69 -22.13
N PRO A 59 3.69 4.78 -20.80
CA PRO A 59 4.81 4.83 -19.88
C PRO A 59 5.73 3.60 -20.02
N THR A 60 7.04 3.83 -20.15
CA THR A 60 8.04 2.76 -20.31
C THR A 60 8.56 2.18 -19.00
N TYR A 61 8.04 2.65 -17.86
CA TYR A 61 8.37 2.13 -16.54
C TYR A 61 7.34 1.09 -16.06
N PRO A 62 7.76 0.10 -15.26
CA PRO A 62 6.83 -0.90 -14.74
C PRO A 62 5.87 -0.28 -13.73
N THR A 63 4.64 -0.77 -13.70
CA THR A 63 3.71 -0.49 -12.60
C THR A 63 4.13 -1.30 -11.38
N VAL A 64 4.48 -0.63 -10.29
CA VAL A 64 4.97 -1.26 -9.06
C VAL A 64 3.93 -1.11 -7.96
N TYR A 65 3.56 -2.21 -7.32
CA TYR A 65 2.64 -2.21 -6.18
C TYR A 65 3.32 -2.75 -4.93
N ARG A 66 3.06 -2.11 -3.79
CA ARG A 66 3.21 -2.73 -2.47
C ARG A 66 1.86 -3.28 -2.03
N ARG A 67 1.88 -4.38 -1.28
CA ARG A 67 0.69 -5.01 -0.71
C ARG A 67 0.84 -5.10 0.80
N MET A 68 -0.20 -4.69 1.51
CA MET A 68 -0.29 -4.79 2.96
C MET A 68 -1.38 -5.77 3.32
N HIS A 69 -1.04 -6.71 4.19
CA HIS A 69 -1.99 -7.59 4.85
C HIS A 69 -2.15 -7.14 6.28
N VAL A 70 -3.38 -6.80 6.65
CA VAL A 70 -3.72 -6.49 8.04
C VAL A 70 -4.61 -7.59 8.60
N ARG A 71 -4.25 -8.12 9.76
CA ARG A 71 -4.97 -9.20 10.45
C ARG A 71 -5.23 -8.82 11.90
N VAL A 72 -6.31 -9.33 12.47
CA VAL A 72 -6.59 -9.28 13.91
C VAL A 72 -6.19 -10.63 14.51
N ASP A 73 -5.37 -10.62 15.56
CA ASP A 73 -5.03 -11.83 16.31
C ASP A 73 -6.15 -12.22 17.30
N GLU A 74 -6.01 -13.39 17.92
CA GLU A 74 -6.97 -13.90 18.93
C GLU A 74 -7.09 -12.98 20.15
N GLY A 75 -6.06 -12.15 20.42
CA GLY A 75 -6.05 -11.12 21.46
C GLY A 75 -6.68 -9.79 21.03
N GLY A 76 -7.22 -9.71 19.82
CA GLY A 76 -7.84 -8.50 19.27
C GLY A 76 -6.85 -7.41 18.84
N ARG A 77 -5.55 -7.71 18.76
CA ARG A 77 -4.51 -6.80 18.28
C ARG A 77 -4.40 -6.88 16.77
N LEU A 78 -4.21 -5.73 16.13
CA LEU A 78 -3.96 -5.65 14.69
C LEU A 78 -2.50 -5.93 14.41
N HIS A 79 -2.22 -6.73 13.39
CA HIS A 79 -0.89 -7.01 12.87
C HIS A 79 -0.84 -6.64 11.39
N ARG A 80 0.25 -5.99 10.99
CA ARG A 80 0.51 -5.63 9.60
C ARG A 80 1.69 -6.40 9.06
N ARG A 81 1.57 -6.77 7.79
CA ARG A 81 2.68 -7.28 7.00
C ARG A 81 2.65 -6.66 5.61
N THR A 82 3.75 -6.04 5.23
CA THR A 82 3.91 -5.36 3.95
C THR A 82 4.83 -6.18 3.06
N THR A 83 4.43 -6.35 1.81
CA THR A 83 5.14 -7.11 0.78
C THR A 83 5.17 -6.31 -0.52
N GLY A 84 5.99 -6.75 -1.47
CA GLY A 84 6.19 -6.05 -2.74
C GLY A 84 7.58 -5.40 -2.79
N LYS A 85 8.34 -5.77 -3.82
CA LYS A 85 9.70 -5.28 -4.03
C LYS A 85 9.64 -3.97 -4.82
N ILE A 86 10.19 -2.91 -4.23
CA ILE A 86 10.38 -1.64 -4.96
C ILE A 86 11.71 -1.73 -5.72
N PRO A 87 11.77 -1.25 -6.98
CA PRO A 87 13.03 -1.11 -7.69
C PRO A 87 14.05 -0.31 -6.86
N PRO A 88 15.30 -0.76 -6.75
CA PRO A 88 16.31 -0.12 -5.90
C PRO A 88 16.64 1.32 -6.34
N ASP A 89 16.39 1.64 -7.60
CA ASP A 89 16.56 2.95 -8.23
C ASP A 89 15.38 3.91 -8.02
N TRP A 90 14.34 3.50 -7.29
CA TRP A 90 13.17 4.31 -6.98
C TRP A 90 13.21 4.79 -5.53
N PRO A 91 13.98 5.83 -5.20
CA PRO A 91 14.06 6.35 -3.84
C PRO A 91 12.66 6.77 -3.38
N GLN A 92 12.23 6.20 -2.26
CA GLN A 92 10.91 6.47 -1.68
C GLN A 92 11.06 7.45 -0.53
N SER A 93 10.39 8.60 -0.61
CA SER A 93 10.24 9.52 0.51
C SER A 93 9.13 9.05 1.46
N HIS A 94 9.40 7.95 2.17
CA HIS A 94 8.88 7.42 3.45
C HIS A 94 7.47 7.76 4.03
N SER A 95 6.53 8.45 3.37
CA SER A 95 5.26 8.81 4.01
C SER A 95 4.29 7.63 4.19
N TRP A 96 4.38 6.59 3.36
CA TRP A 96 3.48 5.42 3.38
C TRP A 96 4.06 4.18 4.05
N GLU A 97 5.28 4.22 4.60
CA GLU A 97 5.89 3.07 5.28
C GLU A 97 5.23 2.83 6.63
N ALA A 98 4.12 2.09 6.59
CA ALA A 98 3.56 1.47 7.78
C ALA A 98 4.53 0.39 8.25
N PRO A 99 5.13 0.49 9.44
CA PRO A 99 5.98 -0.56 9.96
C PRO A 99 5.16 -1.84 10.14
N ASP A 100 5.77 -2.95 9.76
CA ASP A 100 5.26 -4.27 10.00
C ASP A 100 5.23 -4.56 11.51
N GLY A 101 4.29 -5.41 11.92
CA GLY A 101 4.09 -5.78 13.33
C GLY A 101 2.81 -5.23 13.94
N PRO A 102 2.72 -5.20 15.28
CA PRO A 102 1.51 -4.81 15.98
C PRO A 102 1.17 -3.34 15.75
N VAL A 103 -0.12 -3.05 15.58
CA VAL A 103 -0.64 -1.68 15.47
C VAL A 103 -1.17 -1.25 16.83
N ASP A 104 -0.52 -0.25 17.43
CA ASP A 104 -1.02 0.36 18.64
C ASP A 104 -2.31 1.17 18.36
N PRO A 105 -3.32 1.09 19.25
CA PRO A 105 -4.66 1.63 19.04
C PRO A 105 -4.78 3.15 19.01
#